data_AF-G0P1P1-F1
#
_entry.id   AF-G0P1P1-F1
#
_cell.length_a   1.000
_cell.length_b   1.000
_cell.length_c   1.000
_cell.angle_alpha   90.00
_cell.angle_beta   90.00
_cell.angle_gamma   90.00
#
_symmetry.space_group_name_H-M   'P 1'
#
loop_
_entity.id
_entity.type
_entity.pdbx_description
1 polymer ?
#
loop_
_entity_poly.entity_id
_entity_poly.type
_entity_poly.pdbx_seq_one_letter_code
_entity_poly.pdbx_strand_id
1 'polypeptide(L)'
;MTTAKGDLVVLTSIKQHPDHNIVKIHREETAKSDKVLLIGGGQHAGLIINRFDEKAGFESTADVSLSFSVHLMDKEQKQVQEKRSLFFKLRKNVDLDIGRSVVHKFFRNLLSNLPKDYVSFMKRAMTLLQKEYPEIAQVVIDYKIVDEDEQVAIPDATQYDSGSELEEVTIGHVQEILEHAFPNGLPTSTISECLRCSDEETLNYLQELEATGIVRNVGDEWIRVDTRKVDESLEAHRNASASTSAGNGAEQQPTVAIISCLFVEKQAVDALIEESSTIHKYKSGGESNVYTLGRIGAHRVVATKLALIGDSREAITSAGSITTRLLGNFQNIEHVFIVGVGGAVPHFTDASLHARLGDVIVSASRPHQYVYAHDLLFDRMTEQITGFDVRNWDSEDKVIEKIVESGGQELVDSWNAATEEAIRSLTASAADVEWKAPPESTDVLAMAVSKGNVVVMPHPNENREGGSEIHLGTVGAMSAMKKYEKTIGGEEDTLGQIRESFAESFGIRCMDAGFDSVVGAVVGSCVRSWALIRGISDYHYGQSRAGKIWQAHAAVRAAGMVRCIIEKLPKTE
;
A
#
# COMPACT_ATOMS: atom_id res chain seq x y z
N MET A 1 -20.58 -53.35 4.05
CA MET A 1 -19.68 -52.49 4.85
C MET A 1 -20.37 -51.15 4.98
N THR A 2 -20.79 -50.84 6.19
CA THR A 2 -21.55 -49.66 6.59
C THR A 2 -20.74 -48.40 6.26
N THR A 3 -21.30 -47.58 5.37
CA THR A 3 -20.77 -46.31 4.90
C THR A 3 -20.60 -45.36 6.09
N ALA A 4 -19.38 -44.85 6.28
CA ALA A 4 -19.18 -43.67 7.10
C ALA A 4 -19.99 -42.54 6.47
N LYS A 5 -21.09 -42.12 7.11
CA LYS A 5 -21.75 -40.85 6.82
C LYS A 5 -20.73 -39.76 7.16
N GLY A 6 -20.01 -39.29 6.17
CA GLY A 6 -18.93 -38.33 6.34
C GLY A 6 -18.84 -37.46 5.11
N ASP A 7 -18.52 -36.19 5.32
CA ASP A 7 -18.30 -35.17 4.30
C ASP A 7 -16.99 -35.51 3.54
N LEU A 8 -17.06 -36.41 2.56
CA LEU A 8 -15.91 -36.88 1.79
C LEU A 8 -15.50 -35.80 0.80
N VAL A 9 -14.19 -35.60 0.61
CA VAL A 9 -13.66 -34.70 -0.42
C VAL A 9 -13.12 -35.52 -1.58
N VAL A 10 -13.70 -35.30 -2.75
CA VAL A 10 -13.47 -36.09 -3.95
C VAL A 10 -12.77 -35.24 -5.00
N LEU A 11 -11.66 -35.74 -5.54
CA LEU A 11 -10.98 -35.16 -6.70
C LEU A 11 -11.28 -35.98 -7.94
N THR A 12 -11.71 -35.32 -9.00
CA THR A 12 -11.98 -35.93 -10.31
C THR A 12 -11.28 -35.12 -11.39
N SER A 13 -10.48 -35.79 -12.22
CA SER A 13 -9.89 -35.18 -13.42
C SER A 13 -10.94 -35.11 -14.53
N ILE A 14 -11.21 -33.90 -15.02
CA ILE A 14 -12.19 -33.61 -16.08
C ILE A 14 -11.51 -33.53 -17.44
N LYS A 15 -10.29 -32.99 -17.50
CA LYS A 15 -9.51 -32.85 -18.72
C LYS A 15 -8.04 -33.16 -18.46
N GLN A 16 -7.41 -33.92 -19.36
CA GLN A 16 -5.98 -34.23 -19.33
C GLN A 16 -5.35 -33.93 -20.69
N HIS A 17 -4.47 -32.93 -20.74
CA HIS A 17 -3.72 -32.54 -21.93
C HIS A 17 -2.35 -32.00 -21.49
N PRO A 18 -1.28 -32.12 -22.30
CA PRO A 18 0.04 -31.56 -21.98
C PRO A 18 -0.01 -30.10 -21.48
N ASP A 19 -0.80 -29.26 -22.15
CA ASP A 19 -0.84 -27.81 -21.90
C ASP A 19 -2.11 -27.32 -21.21
N HIS A 20 -3.09 -28.20 -20.96
CA HIS A 20 -4.40 -27.79 -20.43
C HIS A 20 -5.08 -28.91 -19.63
N ASN A 21 -5.12 -28.77 -18.30
CA ASN A 21 -5.73 -29.75 -17.41
C ASN A 21 -6.85 -29.12 -16.57
N ILE A 22 -7.93 -29.86 -16.34
CA ILE A 22 -9.04 -29.39 -15.49
C ILE A 22 -9.30 -30.44 -14.42
N VAL A 23 -9.29 -30.01 -13.17
CA VAL A 23 -9.54 -30.85 -12.00
C VAL A 23 -10.68 -30.28 -11.18
N LYS A 24 -11.63 -31.14 -10.78
CA LYS A 24 -12.72 -30.79 -9.89
C LYS A 24 -12.51 -31.43 -8.53
N ILE A 25 -12.56 -30.63 -7.48
CA ILE A 25 -12.55 -31.07 -6.09
C ILE A 25 -13.88 -30.67 -5.46
N HIS A 26 -14.66 -31.62 -4.97
CA HIS A 26 -15.98 -31.37 -4.40
C HIS A 26 -16.31 -32.30 -3.26
N ARG A 27 -17.35 -31.96 -2.51
CA ARG A 27 -17.86 -32.77 -1.39
C ARG A 27 -18.90 -33.78 -1.86
N GLU A 28 -18.84 -35.00 -1.33
CA GLU A 28 -19.86 -36.03 -1.51
C GLU A 28 -20.17 -36.75 -0.19
N GLU A 29 -21.42 -37.16 0.01
CA GLU A 29 -21.82 -37.94 1.19
C GLU A 29 -21.35 -39.39 1.14
N THR A 30 -21.21 -39.95 -0.07
CA THR A 30 -20.86 -41.35 -0.28
C THR A 30 -20.00 -41.53 -1.52
N ALA A 31 -18.90 -42.27 -1.38
CA ALA A 31 -18.06 -42.66 -2.50
C ALA A 31 -18.81 -43.58 -3.49
N LYS A 32 -18.77 -43.24 -4.78
CA LYS A 32 -19.30 -44.09 -5.85
C LYS A 32 -18.25 -45.13 -6.27
N SER A 33 -18.40 -46.37 -5.80
CA SER A 33 -17.36 -47.41 -5.90
C SER A 33 -16.86 -47.72 -7.30
N ASP A 34 -17.67 -47.48 -8.33
CA ASP A 34 -17.33 -47.68 -9.74
C ASP A 34 -16.36 -46.63 -10.30
N LYS A 35 -16.31 -45.44 -9.69
CA LYS A 35 -15.46 -44.31 -10.12
C LYS A 35 -14.18 -44.16 -9.32
N VAL A 36 -14.10 -44.75 -8.13
CA VAL A 36 -12.96 -44.59 -7.23
C VAL A 36 -11.68 -45.22 -7.81
N LEU A 37 -10.61 -44.44 -7.82
CA LEU A 37 -9.25 -44.87 -8.13
C LEU A 37 -8.44 -45.09 -6.85
N LEU A 38 -8.51 -44.15 -5.89
CA LEU A 38 -7.76 -44.19 -4.64
C LEU A 38 -8.63 -43.67 -3.48
N ILE A 39 -8.46 -44.29 -2.32
CA ILE A 39 -9.03 -43.82 -1.05
C ILE A 39 -7.86 -43.51 -0.10
N GLY A 40 -7.85 -42.30 0.45
CA GLY A 40 -6.83 -41.89 1.42
C GLY A 40 -6.93 -42.65 2.73
N GLY A 41 -5.79 -43.08 3.27
CA GLY A 41 -5.66 -43.71 4.59
C GLY A 41 -5.01 -42.80 5.62
N GLY A 42 -5.08 -43.19 6.90
CA GLY A 42 -4.43 -42.47 8.01
C GLY A 42 -4.86 -40.99 8.07
N GLN A 43 -3.88 -40.08 8.02
CA GLN A 43 -4.10 -38.64 8.05
C GLN A 43 -4.86 -38.06 6.83
N HIS A 44 -5.05 -38.87 5.79
CA HIS A 44 -5.80 -38.54 4.56
C HIS A 44 -7.15 -39.25 4.48
N ALA A 45 -7.61 -39.85 5.58
CA ALA A 45 -8.93 -40.49 5.64
C ALA A 45 -10.03 -39.50 5.23
N GLY A 46 -10.92 -39.95 4.34
CA GLY A 46 -12.00 -39.14 3.78
C GLY A 46 -11.68 -38.37 2.49
N LEU A 47 -10.43 -38.45 2.01
CA LEU A 47 -10.04 -37.99 0.68
C LEU A 47 -10.19 -39.12 -0.36
N ILE A 48 -10.79 -38.81 -1.50
CA ILE A 48 -11.04 -39.76 -2.59
C ILE A 48 -10.51 -39.20 -3.89
N ILE A 49 -9.86 -40.03 -4.68
CA ILE A 49 -9.48 -39.72 -6.06
C ILE A 49 -10.28 -40.62 -6.98
N ASN A 50 -11.04 -40.03 -7.89
CA ASN A 50 -11.75 -40.74 -8.94
C ASN A 50 -10.87 -40.96 -10.18
N ARG A 51 -11.27 -41.91 -11.02
CA ARG A 51 -10.73 -42.07 -12.37
C ARG A 51 -11.10 -40.84 -13.22
N PHE A 52 -10.32 -40.61 -14.28
CA PHE A 52 -10.63 -39.61 -15.30
C PHE A 52 -12.05 -39.81 -15.84
N ASP A 53 -12.82 -38.72 -15.91
CA ASP A 53 -14.21 -38.74 -16.36
C ASP A 53 -14.47 -37.58 -17.33
N GLU A 54 -14.24 -37.83 -18.62
CA GLU A 54 -14.47 -36.84 -19.70
C GLU A 54 -15.94 -36.38 -19.78
N LYS A 55 -16.88 -37.16 -19.22
CA LYS A 55 -18.31 -36.81 -19.18
C LYS A 55 -18.66 -35.89 -18.01
N ALA A 56 -17.77 -35.74 -17.02
CA ALA A 56 -17.95 -34.78 -15.95
C ALA A 56 -17.70 -33.37 -16.52
N GLY A 57 -18.71 -32.80 -17.17
CA GLY A 57 -18.59 -31.50 -17.82
C GLY A 57 -18.13 -30.38 -16.88
N PHE A 58 -17.50 -29.36 -17.46
CA PHE A 58 -17.23 -28.08 -16.79
C PHE A 58 -18.54 -27.28 -16.70
N GLU A 59 -19.03 -27.04 -15.49
CA GLU A 59 -20.09 -26.05 -15.26
C GLU A 59 -19.43 -24.70 -15.02
N SER A 60 -19.66 -23.72 -15.91
CA SER A 60 -19.02 -22.40 -15.81
C SER A 60 -19.60 -21.47 -14.74
N THR A 61 -20.55 -21.94 -13.94
CA THR A 61 -21.17 -21.14 -12.87
C THR A 61 -20.30 -21.25 -11.62
N ALA A 62 -19.61 -20.18 -11.26
CA ALA A 62 -18.89 -20.04 -10.01
C ALA A 62 -19.51 -18.90 -9.20
N ASP A 63 -19.55 -19.04 -7.87
CA ASP A 63 -19.95 -17.95 -6.98
C ASP A 63 -18.79 -16.96 -6.78
N VAL A 64 -17.56 -17.49 -6.72
CA VAL A 64 -16.31 -16.72 -6.64
C VAL A 64 -15.29 -17.35 -7.57
N SER A 65 -14.52 -16.53 -8.28
CA SER A 65 -13.42 -16.98 -9.13
C SER A 65 -12.18 -16.12 -8.93
N LEU A 66 -11.02 -16.73 -9.09
CA LEU A 66 -9.73 -16.04 -9.09
C LEU A 66 -8.75 -16.78 -9.99
N SER A 67 -7.65 -16.14 -10.38
CA SER A 67 -6.57 -16.82 -11.07
C SER A 67 -5.21 -16.25 -10.67
N PHE A 68 -4.16 -17.00 -10.96
CA PHE A 68 -2.78 -16.55 -10.78
C PHE A 68 -1.85 -17.22 -11.77
N SER A 69 -0.75 -16.55 -12.07
CA SER A 69 0.30 -17.03 -12.97
C SER A 69 1.56 -17.42 -12.20
N VAL A 70 2.17 -18.53 -12.62
CA VAL A 70 3.44 -19.05 -12.08
C VAL A 70 4.39 -19.43 -13.21
N HIS A 71 5.69 -19.32 -12.95
CA HIS A 71 6.70 -19.90 -13.82
C HIS A 71 7.00 -21.35 -13.42
N LEU A 72 7.04 -22.22 -14.43
CA LEU A 72 7.43 -23.62 -14.31
C LEU A 72 8.63 -23.89 -15.22
N MET A 73 9.43 -24.89 -14.86
CA MET A 73 10.45 -25.45 -15.74
C MET A 73 9.85 -26.65 -16.46
N ASP A 74 9.87 -26.62 -17.79
CA ASP A 74 9.42 -27.74 -18.61
C ASP A 74 10.45 -28.89 -18.61
N LYS A 75 10.17 -29.97 -19.36
CA LYS A 75 11.05 -31.14 -19.45
C LYS A 75 12.41 -30.85 -20.11
N GLU A 76 12.48 -29.83 -20.95
CA GLU A 76 13.66 -29.35 -21.66
C GLU A 76 14.41 -28.24 -20.89
N GLN A 77 14.02 -27.97 -19.64
CA GLN A 77 14.55 -26.86 -18.82
C GLN A 77 14.24 -25.47 -19.41
N LYS A 78 13.22 -25.36 -20.27
CA LYS A 78 12.71 -24.06 -20.71
C LYS A 78 11.70 -23.55 -19.68
N GLN A 79 11.81 -22.27 -19.33
CA GLN A 79 10.82 -21.61 -18.49
C GLN A 79 9.53 -21.38 -19.29
N VAL A 80 8.41 -21.86 -18.75
CA VAL A 80 7.06 -21.65 -19.30
C VAL A 80 6.18 -21.03 -18.23
N GLN A 81 5.19 -20.26 -18.63
CA GLN A 81 4.23 -19.68 -17.71
C GLN A 81 2.92 -20.50 -17.72
N GLU A 82 2.42 -20.81 -16.53
CA GLU A 82 1.14 -21.46 -16.33
C GLU A 82 0.19 -20.49 -15.63
N LYS A 83 -1.02 -20.33 -16.17
CA LYS A 83 -2.15 -19.67 -15.51
C LYS A 83 -3.03 -20.74 -14.84
N ARG A 84 -3.29 -20.56 -13.54
CA ARG A 84 -4.19 -21.39 -12.74
C ARG A 84 -5.45 -20.60 -12.42
N SER A 85 -6.59 -21.03 -12.93
CA SER A 85 -7.89 -20.41 -12.67
C SER A 85 -8.73 -21.29 -11.75
N LEU A 86 -9.20 -20.72 -10.64
CA LEU A 86 -9.95 -21.42 -9.61
C LEU A 86 -11.38 -20.89 -9.57
N PHE A 87 -12.34 -21.80 -9.65
CA PHE A 87 -13.77 -21.54 -9.70
C PHE A 87 -14.47 -22.21 -8.52
N PHE A 88 -14.97 -21.40 -7.58
CA PHE A 88 -15.54 -21.87 -6.33
C PHE A 88 -17.07 -21.86 -6.37
N LYS A 89 -17.68 -22.92 -5.84
CA LYS A 89 -19.09 -22.92 -5.42
C LYS A 89 -19.19 -23.02 -3.91
N LEU A 90 -19.97 -22.14 -3.32
CA LEU A 90 -20.27 -22.09 -1.89
C LEU A 90 -21.44 -23.03 -1.56
N ARG A 91 -21.58 -23.41 -0.30
CA ARG A 91 -22.80 -24.08 0.16
C ARG A 91 -23.97 -23.11 0.11
N LYS A 92 -25.18 -23.64 -0.12
CA LYS A 92 -26.42 -22.86 -0.31
C LYS A 92 -26.78 -21.91 0.85
N ASN A 93 -26.23 -22.14 2.04
CA ASN A 93 -26.51 -21.37 3.26
C ASN A 93 -25.41 -20.36 3.62
N VAL A 94 -24.43 -20.17 2.73
CA VAL A 94 -23.32 -19.23 2.94
C VAL A 94 -23.64 -17.95 2.19
N ASP A 95 -23.66 -16.83 2.92
CA ASP A 95 -23.77 -15.50 2.33
C ASP A 95 -22.55 -15.20 1.45
N LEU A 96 -22.75 -14.47 0.35
CA LEU A 96 -21.68 -14.26 -0.64
C LEU A 96 -20.51 -13.47 -0.07
N ASP A 97 -20.73 -12.48 0.79
CA ASP A 97 -19.65 -11.65 1.33
C ASP A 97 -18.82 -12.44 2.34
N ILE A 98 -19.48 -13.26 3.16
CA ILE A 98 -18.82 -14.26 4.01
C ILE A 98 -18.03 -15.24 3.13
N GLY A 99 -18.66 -15.74 2.06
CA GLY A 99 -18.07 -16.66 1.12
C GLY A 99 -16.81 -16.12 0.42
N ARG A 100 -16.81 -14.84 0.03
CA ARG A 100 -15.64 -14.16 -0.53
C ARG A 100 -14.48 -14.14 0.46
N SER A 101 -14.73 -13.76 1.72
CA SER A 101 -13.71 -13.77 2.78
C SER A 101 -13.17 -15.19 3.01
N VAL A 102 -14.05 -16.20 3.00
CA VAL A 102 -13.66 -17.61 3.15
C VAL A 102 -12.78 -18.07 1.98
N VAL A 103 -13.16 -17.76 0.73
CA VAL A 103 -12.38 -18.12 -0.47
C VAL A 103 -11.04 -17.39 -0.49
N HIS A 104 -11.00 -16.12 -0.08
CA HIS A 104 -9.77 -15.36 0.08
C HIS A 104 -8.80 -16.09 1.02
N LYS A 105 -9.26 -16.47 2.22
CA LYS A 105 -8.45 -17.21 3.21
C LYS A 105 -8.01 -18.58 2.70
N PHE A 106 -8.91 -19.33 2.07
CA PHE A 106 -8.57 -20.61 1.44
C PHE A 106 -7.45 -20.45 0.42
N PHE A 107 -7.56 -19.44 -0.45
CA PHE A 107 -6.58 -19.18 -1.50
C PHE A 107 -5.21 -18.80 -0.91
N ARG A 108 -5.19 -17.91 0.08
CA ARG A 108 -3.96 -17.57 0.81
C ARG A 108 -3.32 -18.79 1.46
N ASN A 109 -4.10 -19.60 2.18
CA ASN A 109 -3.60 -20.81 2.82
C ASN A 109 -3.15 -21.87 1.80
N LEU A 110 -3.74 -21.89 0.60
CA LEU A 110 -3.31 -22.78 -0.47
C LEU A 110 -1.95 -22.36 -1.04
N LEU A 111 -1.70 -21.05 -1.15
CA LEU A 111 -0.48 -20.51 -1.74
C LEU A 111 0.68 -20.30 -0.77
N SER A 112 0.42 -20.13 0.53
CA SER A 112 1.48 -20.07 1.56
C SER A 112 2.40 -21.28 1.45
N ASN A 113 3.71 -21.13 1.26
CA ASN A 113 4.61 -22.23 0.94
C ASN A 113 4.12 -23.04 -0.27
N LEU A 114 3.93 -22.36 -1.41
CA LEU A 114 3.36 -22.92 -2.63
C LEU A 114 4.04 -24.25 -3.00
N PRO A 115 3.27 -25.36 -3.09
CA PRO A 115 3.86 -26.63 -3.46
C PRO A 115 4.46 -26.62 -4.88
N LYS A 116 5.65 -27.20 -5.02
CA LYS A 116 6.42 -27.22 -6.28
C LYS A 116 5.78 -28.09 -7.37
N ASP A 117 4.95 -29.05 -7.01
CA ASP A 117 4.34 -30.00 -7.93
C ASP A 117 2.81 -30.04 -7.81
N TYR A 118 2.15 -30.43 -8.90
CA TYR A 118 0.69 -30.50 -8.98
C TYR A 118 0.07 -31.45 -7.94
N VAL A 119 0.72 -32.57 -7.64
CA VAL A 119 0.15 -33.57 -6.72
C VAL A 119 0.10 -33.00 -5.31
N SER A 120 1.19 -32.38 -4.86
CA SER A 120 1.27 -31.70 -3.58
C SER A 120 0.29 -30.52 -3.50
N PHE A 121 0.15 -29.74 -4.58
CA PHE A 121 -0.82 -28.66 -4.67
C PHE A 121 -2.27 -29.16 -4.53
N MET A 122 -2.66 -30.16 -5.33
CA MET A 122 -3.99 -30.76 -5.27
C MET A 122 -4.27 -31.40 -3.91
N LYS A 123 -3.30 -32.12 -3.35
CA LYS A 123 -3.41 -32.74 -2.02
C LYS A 123 -3.63 -31.68 -0.93
N ARG A 124 -2.94 -30.55 -1.01
CA ARG A 124 -3.14 -29.42 -0.10
C ARG A 124 -4.54 -28.83 -0.27
N ALA A 125 -4.97 -28.54 -1.49
CA ALA A 125 -6.31 -28.02 -1.77
C ALA A 125 -7.41 -28.95 -1.21
N MET A 126 -7.30 -30.26 -1.43
CA MET A 126 -8.22 -31.25 -0.87
C MET A 126 -8.23 -31.26 0.66
N THR A 127 -7.05 -31.14 1.29
CA THR A 127 -6.90 -31.17 2.75
C THR A 127 -7.48 -29.92 3.40
N LEU A 128 -7.17 -28.73 2.84
CA LEU A 128 -7.73 -27.46 3.29
C LEU A 128 -9.25 -27.48 3.18
N LEU A 129 -9.77 -27.91 2.02
CA LEU A 129 -11.21 -28.06 1.82
C LEU A 129 -11.78 -28.98 2.90
N GLN A 130 -11.22 -30.17 3.10
CA GLN A 130 -11.74 -31.13 4.07
C GLN A 130 -11.77 -30.61 5.51
N LYS A 131 -10.71 -29.92 5.96
CA LYS A 131 -10.47 -29.67 7.39
C LYS A 131 -10.81 -28.27 7.87
N GLU A 132 -10.59 -27.26 7.03
CA GLU A 132 -10.60 -25.85 7.46
C GLU A 132 -11.73 -25.04 6.82
N TYR A 133 -12.23 -25.47 5.66
CA TYR A 133 -13.13 -24.67 4.83
C TYR A 133 -14.45 -25.40 4.50
N PRO A 134 -15.30 -25.67 5.50
CA PRO A 134 -16.59 -26.35 5.31
C PRO A 134 -17.52 -25.59 4.36
N GLU A 135 -17.48 -24.26 4.34
CA GLU A 135 -18.37 -23.37 3.56
C GLU A 135 -18.23 -23.57 2.04
N ILE A 136 -17.06 -23.99 1.58
CA ILE A 136 -16.80 -24.25 0.16
C ILE A 136 -17.31 -25.67 -0.18
N ALA A 137 -18.24 -25.74 -1.13
CA ALA A 137 -18.83 -27.00 -1.59
C ALA A 137 -17.98 -27.67 -2.69
N GLN A 138 -17.39 -26.85 -3.57
CA GLN A 138 -16.63 -27.31 -4.73
C GLN A 138 -15.61 -26.24 -5.14
N VAL A 139 -14.46 -26.70 -5.63
CA VAL A 139 -13.51 -25.90 -6.40
C VAL A 139 -13.15 -26.65 -7.69
N VAL A 140 -13.20 -25.94 -8.82
CA VAL A 140 -12.65 -26.41 -10.09
C VAL A 140 -11.39 -25.63 -10.37
N ILE A 141 -10.32 -26.32 -10.74
CA ILE A 141 -9.03 -25.73 -11.05
C ILE A 141 -8.71 -26.02 -12.51
N ASP A 142 -8.56 -24.97 -13.28
CA ASP A 142 -8.15 -24.98 -14.67
C ASP A 142 -6.68 -24.55 -14.76
N TYR A 143 -5.86 -25.43 -15.31
CA TYR A 143 -4.42 -25.30 -15.47
C TYR A 143 -4.13 -25.12 -16.95
N LYS A 144 -3.64 -23.95 -17.36
CA LYS A 144 -3.36 -23.63 -18.78
C LYS A 144 -1.94 -23.08 -18.92
N ILE A 145 -1.11 -23.71 -19.75
CA ILE A 145 0.13 -23.09 -20.23
C ILE A 145 -0.27 -21.95 -21.16
N VAL A 146 0.25 -20.75 -20.89
CA VAL A 146 -0.09 -19.55 -21.66
C VAL A 146 0.90 -19.32 -22.80
N ASP A 147 0.37 -18.84 -23.93
CA ASP A 147 1.15 -18.43 -25.08
C ASP A 147 1.97 -17.17 -24.77
N GLU A 148 3.03 -16.88 -25.55
CA GLU A 148 3.98 -15.78 -25.27
C GLU A 148 3.32 -14.39 -25.16
N ASP A 149 2.22 -14.16 -25.89
CA ASP A 149 1.45 -12.92 -25.88
C ASP A 149 0.48 -12.80 -24.68
N GLU A 150 0.14 -13.92 -24.04
CA GLU A 150 -0.68 -13.98 -22.82
C GLU A 150 0.18 -13.95 -21.54
N GLN A 151 1.52 -13.91 -21.66
CA GLN A 151 2.42 -13.93 -20.50
C GLN A 151 2.42 -12.61 -19.74
N VAL A 152 2.34 -12.71 -18.42
CA VAL A 152 2.50 -11.57 -17.50
C VAL A 152 3.92 -11.52 -16.96
N ALA A 153 4.47 -10.32 -16.76
CA ALA A 153 5.76 -10.16 -16.09
C ALA A 153 5.61 -10.58 -14.63
N ILE A 154 6.40 -11.59 -14.20
CA ILE A 154 6.51 -11.95 -12.79
C ILE A 154 7.71 -11.17 -12.23
N PRO A 155 7.48 -10.22 -11.31
CA PRO A 155 8.53 -9.37 -10.79
C PRO A 155 9.45 -10.14 -9.84
N ASP A 156 10.66 -9.61 -9.64
CA ASP A 156 11.63 -10.20 -8.72
C ASP A 156 11.12 -10.08 -7.27
N ALA A 157 11.20 -11.16 -6.50
CA ALA A 157 10.81 -11.18 -5.10
C ALA A 157 11.58 -10.14 -4.27
N THR A 158 12.84 -9.87 -4.63
CA THR A 158 13.71 -8.88 -3.95
C THR A 158 13.22 -7.43 -4.10
N GLN A 159 12.38 -7.15 -5.10
CA GLN A 159 11.76 -5.82 -5.27
C GLN A 159 10.62 -5.58 -4.27
N TYR A 160 10.15 -6.63 -3.60
CA TYR A 160 9.15 -6.57 -2.53
C TYR A 160 9.76 -6.85 -1.16
N ASP A 161 11.01 -7.34 -1.13
CA ASP A 161 11.83 -7.50 0.07
C ASP A 161 12.37 -6.12 0.50
N SER A 162 11.94 -5.68 1.67
CA SER A 162 12.41 -4.43 2.29
C SER A 162 13.68 -4.62 3.13
N GLY A 163 14.14 -5.87 3.25
CA GLY A 163 15.17 -6.37 4.13
C GLY A 163 16.51 -6.68 3.44
N SER A 164 17.35 -5.65 3.33
CA SER A 164 18.81 -5.78 3.57
C SER A 164 19.69 -6.56 2.59
N GLU A 165 19.31 -6.79 1.34
CA GLU A 165 20.38 -6.95 0.35
C GLU A 165 21.12 -5.61 0.26
N LEU A 166 22.42 -5.63 0.59
CA LEU A 166 23.35 -4.51 0.44
C LEU A 166 23.47 -4.25 -1.07
N GLU A 167 22.52 -3.51 -1.61
CA GLU A 167 22.64 -2.95 -2.94
C GLU A 167 23.83 -1.98 -2.95
N GLU A 168 24.52 -1.93 -4.08
CA GLU A 168 25.55 -0.94 -4.29
C GLU A 168 24.93 0.45 -4.12
N VAL A 169 25.60 1.30 -3.34
CA VAL A 169 25.11 2.65 -3.09
C VAL A 169 25.12 3.42 -4.39
N THR A 170 23.98 4.01 -4.76
CA THR A 170 23.84 4.81 -5.97
C THR A 170 23.67 6.28 -5.59
N ILE A 171 23.86 7.17 -6.57
CA ILE A 171 23.54 8.60 -6.45
C ILE A 171 22.09 8.84 -6.01
N GLY A 172 21.16 7.98 -6.45
CA GLY A 172 19.75 8.04 -6.07
C GLY A 172 19.51 7.79 -4.58
N HIS A 173 20.30 6.91 -3.95
CA HIS A 173 20.21 6.66 -2.51
C HIS A 173 20.67 7.87 -1.68
N VAL A 174 21.71 8.58 -2.13
CA VAL A 174 22.18 9.84 -1.51
C VAL A 174 21.11 10.93 -1.64
N GLN A 175 20.52 11.08 -2.82
CA GLN A 175 19.42 12.04 -3.05
C GLN A 175 18.22 11.73 -2.14
N GLU A 176 17.81 10.47 -2.03
CA GLU A 176 16.67 10.02 -1.22
C GLU A 176 16.85 10.35 0.27
N ILE A 177 18.05 10.12 0.83
CA ILE A 177 18.35 10.51 2.22
C ILE A 177 18.18 12.01 2.45
N LEU A 178 18.68 12.84 1.53
CA LEU A 178 18.54 14.29 1.61
C LEU A 178 17.09 14.75 1.44
N GLU A 179 16.32 14.06 0.59
CA GLU A 179 14.88 14.29 0.44
C GLU A 179 14.08 13.91 1.69
N HIS A 180 14.45 12.82 2.37
CA HIS A 180 13.88 12.47 3.67
C HIS A 180 14.17 13.54 4.71
N ALA A 181 15.40 14.02 4.79
CA ALA A 181 15.83 15.04 5.76
C ALA A 181 15.29 16.45 5.47
N PHE A 182 14.90 16.73 4.22
CA PHE A 182 14.42 18.05 3.81
C PHE A 182 13.33 18.57 4.77
N PRO A 183 13.46 19.81 5.29
CA PRO A 183 14.36 20.87 4.84
C PRO A 183 15.71 20.95 5.57
N ASN A 184 16.01 20.00 6.44
CA ASN A 184 17.26 20.01 7.22
C ASN A 184 18.43 19.52 6.36
N GLY A 185 19.62 20.05 6.65
CA GLY A 185 20.87 19.56 6.09
C GLY A 185 21.38 18.33 6.82
N LEU A 186 22.22 17.55 6.14
CA LEU A 186 22.93 16.42 6.74
C LEU A 186 24.44 16.53 6.47
N PRO A 187 25.29 16.28 7.47
CA PRO A 187 26.72 16.10 7.25
C PRO A 187 27.00 14.88 6.36
N THR A 188 28.10 14.92 5.60
CA THR A 188 28.53 13.78 4.77
C THR A 188 28.64 12.49 5.58
N SER A 189 29.21 12.55 6.78
CA SER A 189 29.39 11.39 7.65
C SER A 189 28.06 10.72 8.03
N THR A 190 27.02 11.51 8.30
CA THR A 190 25.69 10.98 8.62
C THR A 190 25.07 10.27 7.42
N ILE A 191 25.26 10.79 6.20
CA ILE A 191 24.78 10.16 4.96
C ILE A 191 25.53 8.84 4.73
N SER A 192 26.87 8.85 4.87
CA SER A 192 27.71 7.65 4.73
C SER A 192 27.36 6.57 5.74
N GLU A 193 27.11 6.94 7.00
CA GLU A 193 26.68 6.01 8.06
C GLU A 193 25.33 5.35 7.73
N CYS A 194 24.38 6.13 7.20
CA CYS A 194 23.07 5.62 6.80
C CYS A 194 23.17 4.63 5.63
N LEU A 195 24.01 4.93 4.64
CA LEU A 195 24.23 4.11 3.44
C LEU A 195 25.24 2.98 3.64
N ARG A 196 25.96 2.98 4.77
CA ARG A 196 27.05 2.05 5.10
C ARG A 196 28.17 2.06 4.04
N CYS A 197 28.46 3.23 3.48
CA CYS A 197 29.53 3.45 2.50
C CYS A 197 30.61 4.40 3.04
N SER A 198 31.64 4.64 2.24
CA SER A 198 32.73 5.56 2.61
C SER A 198 32.35 7.02 2.38
N ASP A 199 32.92 7.94 3.17
CA ASP A 199 32.73 9.38 2.97
C ASP A 199 33.22 9.86 1.60
N GLU A 200 34.26 9.25 1.04
CA GLU A 200 34.77 9.56 -0.30
C GLU A 200 33.74 9.23 -1.38
N GLU A 201 33.12 8.05 -1.29
CA GLU A 201 32.07 7.61 -2.21
C GLU A 201 30.83 8.51 -2.12
N THR A 202 30.36 8.80 -0.90
CA THR A 202 29.24 9.71 -0.66
C THR A 202 29.52 11.10 -1.22
N LEU A 203 30.73 11.64 -1.02
CA LEU A 203 31.11 12.97 -1.49
C LEU A 203 31.12 13.06 -3.02
N ASN A 204 31.55 12.01 -3.72
CA ASN A 204 31.50 11.96 -5.19
C ASN A 204 30.06 12.10 -5.71
N TYR A 205 29.11 11.37 -5.11
CA TYR A 205 27.70 11.50 -5.47
C TYR A 205 27.12 12.88 -5.11
N LEU A 206 27.49 13.45 -3.96
CA LEU A 206 27.04 14.78 -3.56
C LEU A 206 27.54 15.88 -4.52
N GLN A 207 28.78 15.78 -4.99
CA GLN A 207 29.34 16.71 -5.99
C GLN A 207 28.62 16.60 -7.34
N GLU A 208 28.25 15.38 -7.76
CA GLU A 208 27.45 15.17 -8.96
C GLU A 208 26.04 15.77 -8.82
N LEU A 209 25.38 15.54 -7.69
CA LEU A 209 24.07 16.15 -7.39
C LEU A 209 24.16 17.69 -7.30
N GLU A 210 25.25 18.24 -6.78
CA GLU A 210 25.47 19.70 -6.73
C GLU A 210 25.63 20.29 -8.13
N ALA A 211 26.35 19.59 -9.02
CA ALA A 211 26.52 20.00 -10.41
C ALA A 211 25.19 20.07 -11.19
N THR A 212 24.20 19.24 -10.80
CA THR A 212 22.83 19.29 -11.36
C THR A 212 21.93 20.31 -10.66
N GLY A 213 22.37 20.91 -9.56
CA GLY A 213 21.60 21.86 -8.75
C GLY A 213 20.53 21.21 -7.85
N ILE A 214 20.52 19.87 -7.73
CA ILE A 214 19.57 19.13 -6.88
C ILE A 214 19.90 19.35 -5.39
N VAL A 215 21.18 19.44 -5.05
CA VAL A 215 21.64 19.68 -3.68
C VAL A 215 22.59 20.88 -3.64
N ARG A 216 22.83 21.41 -2.44
CA ARG A 216 23.90 22.37 -2.21
C ARG A 216 24.61 22.09 -0.90
N ASN A 217 25.88 22.48 -0.82
CA ASN A 217 26.60 22.54 0.44
C ASN A 217 26.37 23.88 1.17
N VAL A 218 26.04 23.84 2.46
CA VAL A 218 25.92 25.01 3.34
C VAL A 218 26.69 24.74 4.64
N GLY A 219 27.92 25.25 4.73
CA GLY A 219 28.79 24.96 5.87
C GLY A 219 29.25 23.49 5.83
N ASP A 220 29.03 22.74 6.90
CA ASP A 220 29.40 21.32 6.98
C ASP A 220 28.24 20.37 6.61
N GLU A 221 27.12 20.90 6.10
CA GLU A 221 25.91 20.14 5.79
C GLU A 221 25.51 20.25 4.31
N TRP A 222 24.90 19.19 3.81
CA TRP A 222 24.30 19.11 2.47
C TRP A 222 22.79 19.20 2.57
N ILE A 223 22.18 20.04 1.74
CA ILE A 223 20.75 20.33 1.78
C ILE A 223 20.14 20.03 0.40
N ARG A 224 19.01 19.32 0.38
CA ARG A 224 18.18 19.17 -0.82
C ARG A 224 17.57 20.52 -1.20
N VAL A 225 17.73 20.94 -2.45
CA VAL A 225 17.14 22.17 -2.99
C VAL A 225 15.86 21.82 -3.75
N ASP A 226 14.75 22.50 -3.46
CA ASP A 226 13.58 22.44 -4.35
C ASP A 226 13.85 23.34 -5.57
N THR A 227 14.19 22.71 -6.68
CA THR A 227 14.58 23.34 -7.96
C THR A 227 13.50 24.26 -8.53
N ARG A 228 12.24 24.16 -8.04
CA ARG A 228 11.13 25.05 -8.43
C ARG A 228 11.16 26.40 -7.72
N LYS A 229 11.83 26.49 -6.57
CA LYS A 229 11.83 27.66 -5.66
C LYS A 229 13.25 28.14 -5.32
N VAL A 230 14.16 28.06 -6.29
CA VAL A 230 15.59 28.41 -6.12
C VAL A 230 15.75 29.80 -5.49
N ASP A 231 14.97 30.80 -5.92
CA ASP A 231 15.05 32.17 -5.42
C ASP A 231 14.51 32.32 -3.98
N GLU A 232 13.41 31.65 -3.61
CA GLU A 232 12.87 31.69 -2.24
C GLU A 232 13.79 30.95 -1.25
N SER A 233 14.44 29.87 -1.69
CA SER A 233 15.42 29.13 -0.88
C SER A 233 16.67 29.97 -0.57
N LEU A 234 17.06 30.88 -1.47
CA LEU A 234 18.17 31.83 -1.31
C LEU A 234 17.84 32.96 -0.32
N GLU A 235 16.62 33.50 -0.39
CA GLU A 235 16.15 34.54 0.55
C GLU A 235 15.91 33.98 1.96
N ALA A 236 15.40 32.76 2.06
CA ALA A 236 15.18 32.07 3.32
C ALA A 236 16.44 31.89 4.17
N HIS A 237 17.57 31.51 3.54
CA HIS A 237 18.86 31.39 4.23
C HIS A 237 19.45 32.75 4.63
N ARG A 238 19.21 33.81 3.85
CA ARG A 238 19.62 35.18 4.23
C ARG A 238 18.79 35.73 5.38
N ASN A 239 17.47 35.51 5.34
CA ASN A 239 16.51 36.01 6.33
C ASN A 239 16.48 35.19 7.63
N ALA A 240 17.15 34.02 7.69
CA ALA A 240 17.39 33.27 8.93
C ALA A 240 18.07 34.12 10.04
N SER A 241 18.76 35.20 9.65
CA SER A 241 19.41 36.16 10.55
C SER A 241 18.47 37.24 11.09
N ALA A 242 17.26 37.38 10.54
CA ALA A 242 16.30 38.43 10.86
C ALA A 242 15.02 37.82 11.45
N SER A 243 15.10 37.38 12.71
CA SER A 243 13.91 37.07 13.50
C SER A 243 13.03 38.31 13.60
N THR A 244 11.98 38.39 12.79
CA THR A 244 10.91 39.36 13.04
C THR A 244 9.57 38.66 12.98
N SER A 245 8.94 38.62 14.15
CA SER A 245 7.53 38.42 14.36
C SER A 245 6.72 39.43 13.55
N ALA A 246 6.41 39.11 12.29
CA ALA A 246 5.33 39.78 11.58
C ALA A 246 4.02 39.14 12.06
N GLY A 247 3.33 39.83 12.95
CA GLY A 247 1.96 39.49 13.30
C GLY A 247 1.07 39.67 12.08
N ASN A 248 0.69 38.56 11.45
CA ASN A 248 -0.34 38.59 10.42
C ASN A 248 -1.68 38.93 11.08
N GLY A 249 -2.36 39.95 10.58
CA GLY A 249 -3.71 40.32 11.03
C GLY A 249 -4.66 39.12 10.96
N ALA A 250 -5.69 39.11 11.80
CA ALA A 250 -6.63 37.99 11.95
C ALA A 250 -7.25 37.50 10.62
N GLU A 251 -7.39 38.37 9.61
CA GLU A 251 -7.92 38.05 8.27
C GLU A 251 -6.95 37.29 7.33
N GLN A 252 -5.70 37.05 7.76
CA GLN A 252 -4.66 36.41 6.93
C GLN A 252 -4.21 35.05 7.44
N GLN A 253 -4.81 34.52 8.52
CA GLN A 253 -4.40 33.22 9.05
C GLN A 253 -4.98 32.06 8.22
N PRO A 254 -4.19 30.99 7.98
CA PRO A 254 -4.68 29.77 7.35
C PRO A 254 -5.76 29.09 8.18
N THR A 255 -6.75 28.51 7.50
CA THR A 255 -7.82 27.69 8.09
C THR A 255 -7.63 26.20 7.78
N VAL A 256 -6.78 25.88 6.80
CA VAL A 256 -6.48 24.51 6.40
C VAL A 256 -4.98 24.23 6.52
N ALA A 257 -4.63 23.12 7.16
CA ALA A 257 -3.27 22.61 7.23
C ALA A 257 -3.12 21.36 6.36
N ILE A 258 -2.02 21.27 5.62
CA ILE A 258 -1.66 20.13 4.78
C ILE A 258 -0.30 19.60 5.24
N ILE A 259 -0.24 18.34 5.63
CA ILE A 259 0.97 17.70 6.16
C ILE A 259 1.36 16.58 5.21
N SER A 260 2.56 16.66 4.64
CA SER A 260 3.15 15.61 3.80
C SER A 260 4.38 14.99 4.43
N CYS A 261 4.80 13.83 3.93
CA CYS A 261 5.90 13.05 4.48
C CYS A 261 7.09 13.00 3.51
N LEU A 262 6.87 12.55 2.28
CA LEU A 262 7.89 12.45 1.24
C LEU A 262 8.10 13.77 0.51
N PHE A 263 9.28 13.94 -0.09
CA PHE A 263 9.60 15.14 -0.85
C PHE A 263 8.69 15.30 -2.09
N VAL A 264 8.43 14.21 -2.82
CA VAL A 264 7.49 14.21 -3.95
C VAL A 264 6.06 14.58 -3.53
N GLU A 265 5.62 14.19 -2.33
CA GLU A 265 4.32 14.58 -1.79
C GLU A 265 4.26 16.07 -1.48
N LYS A 266 5.34 16.63 -0.91
CA LYS A 266 5.45 18.08 -0.72
C LYS A 266 5.40 18.81 -2.07
N GLN A 267 6.15 18.34 -3.05
CA GLN A 267 6.18 18.96 -4.37
C GLN A 267 4.79 18.96 -5.02
N ALA A 268 4.08 17.83 -4.96
CA ALA A 268 2.72 17.68 -5.45
C ALA A 268 1.75 18.65 -4.76
N VAL A 269 1.80 18.77 -3.43
CA VAL A 269 0.97 19.70 -2.67
C VAL A 269 1.29 21.15 -3.02
N ASP A 270 2.56 21.54 -3.01
CA ASP A 270 2.97 22.91 -3.29
C ASP A 270 2.57 23.37 -4.70
N ALA A 271 2.54 22.47 -5.68
CA ALA A 271 2.15 22.78 -7.06
C ALA A 271 0.67 23.17 -7.22
N LEU A 272 -0.16 22.84 -6.22
CA LEU A 272 -1.59 23.14 -6.20
C LEU A 272 -1.93 24.35 -5.33
N ILE A 273 -0.94 24.97 -4.68
CA ILE A 273 -1.15 26.15 -3.84
C ILE A 273 -0.99 27.41 -4.70
N GLU A 274 -2.08 28.17 -4.83
CA GLU A 274 -2.09 29.46 -5.48
C GLU A 274 -1.53 30.55 -4.55
N GLU A 275 -1.00 31.63 -5.11
CA GLU A 275 -0.43 32.76 -4.34
C GLU A 275 0.59 32.29 -3.29
N SER A 276 1.39 31.26 -3.62
CA SER A 276 2.22 30.60 -2.64
C SER A 276 3.37 31.49 -2.15
N SER A 277 3.69 31.40 -0.86
CA SER A 277 4.89 31.99 -0.24
C SER A 277 5.50 31.00 0.75
N THR A 278 6.81 30.81 0.69
CA THR A 278 7.51 29.89 1.59
C THR A 278 8.14 30.64 2.74
N ILE A 279 7.85 30.22 3.97
CA ILE A 279 8.51 30.75 5.17
C ILE A 279 9.36 29.67 5.84
N HIS A 280 10.52 30.09 6.33
CA HIS A 280 11.45 29.26 7.07
C HIS A 280 11.48 29.74 8.52
N LYS A 281 11.03 28.90 9.45
CA LYS A 281 11.13 29.19 10.88
C LYS A 281 12.28 28.37 11.47
N TYR A 282 13.43 29.03 11.60
CA TYR A 282 14.59 28.49 12.30
C TYR A 282 14.43 28.67 13.81
N LYS A 283 14.79 27.64 14.59
CA LYS A 283 14.99 27.77 16.03
C LYS A 283 16.46 27.56 16.37
N SER A 284 17.00 28.42 17.24
CA SER A 284 18.30 28.20 17.88
C SER A 284 18.23 26.91 18.71
N GLY A 285 18.62 25.78 18.12
CA GLY A 285 18.38 24.45 18.67
C GLY A 285 18.25 23.31 17.65
N GLY A 286 18.29 23.60 16.34
CA GLY A 286 18.59 22.60 15.30
C GLY A 286 17.41 22.10 14.47
N GLU A 287 16.15 22.31 14.88
CA GLU A 287 15.00 21.90 14.06
C GLU A 287 14.46 23.07 13.23
N SER A 288 14.49 22.91 11.90
CA SER A 288 13.95 23.88 10.94
C SER A 288 12.62 23.37 10.37
N ASN A 289 11.61 24.23 10.35
CA ASN A 289 10.35 23.93 9.67
C ASN A 289 10.15 24.87 8.48
N VAL A 290 9.76 24.28 7.35
CA VAL A 290 9.37 25.00 6.14
C VAL A 290 7.87 24.93 6.00
N TYR A 291 7.24 26.10 5.88
CA TYR A 291 5.81 26.23 5.65
C TYR A 291 5.56 26.92 4.32
N THR A 292 4.77 26.29 3.44
CA THR A 292 4.24 26.92 2.23
C THR A 292 2.86 27.47 2.57
N LEU A 293 2.68 28.79 2.57
CA LEU A 293 1.38 29.42 2.73
C LEU A 293 0.82 29.82 1.37
N GLY A 294 -0.49 29.83 1.23
CA GLY A 294 -1.14 30.36 0.03
C GLY A 294 -2.65 30.14 0.07
N ARG A 295 -3.24 29.87 -1.08
CA ARG A 295 -4.67 29.63 -1.23
C ARG A 295 -4.96 28.38 -2.04
N ILE A 296 -6.07 27.73 -1.71
CA ILE A 296 -6.73 26.74 -2.55
C ILE A 296 -8.21 27.12 -2.58
N GLY A 297 -8.67 27.59 -3.74
CA GLY A 297 -9.99 28.18 -3.88
C GLY A 297 -10.23 29.31 -2.88
N ALA A 298 -11.32 29.20 -2.11
CA ALA A 298 -11.68 30.21 -1.12
C ALA A 298 -10.79 30.18 0.15
N HIS A 299 -10.07 29.08 0.41
CA HIS A 299 -9.43 28.81 1.69
C HIS A 299 -7.96 29.23 1.70
N ARG A 300 -7.51 29.76 2.84
CA ARG A 300 -6.08 29.96 3.09
C ARG A 300 -5.49 28.69 3.66
N VAL A 301 -4.39 28.25 3.07
CA VAL A 301 -3.76 26.98 3.40
C VAL A 301 -2.34 27.18 3.90
N VAL A 302 -1.88 26.25 4.73
CA VAL A 302 -0.47 26.09 5.09
C VAL A 302 -0.05 24.64 4.91
N ALA A 303 1.00 24.41 4.13
CA ALA A 303 1.56 23.09 3.90
C ALA A 303 2.94 22.95 4.56
N THR A 304 3.24 21.76 5.09
CA THR A 304 4.57 21.42 5.61
C THR A 304 4.92 19.97 5.34
N LYS A 305 6.22 19.67 5.32
CA LYS A 305 6.75 18.30 5.19
C LYS A 305 7.40 17.87 6.51
N LEU A 306 7.19 16.61 6.88
CA LEU A 306 7.88 15.97 7.99
C LEU A 306 9.36 15.70 7.63
N ALA A 307 10.28 16.03 8.54
CA ALA A 307 11.72 16.03 8.26
C ALA A 307 12.45 14.71 8.65
N LEU A 308 11.75 13.78 9.32
CA LEU A 308 12.26 12.45 9.67
C LEU A 308 11.14 11.45 9.43
N ILE A 309 11.44 10.39 8.69
CA ILE A 309 10.48 9.36 8.30
C ILE A 309 10.98 8.01 8.81
N GLY A 310 10.07 7.21 9.36
CA GLY A 310 10.33 5.85 9.78
C GLY A 310 9.84 5.55 11.19
N ASP A 311 10.01 4.30 11.58
CA ASP A 311 9.52 3.77 12.86
C ASP A 311 10.47 4.00 14.04
N SER A 312 11.52 4.81 13.86
CA SER A 312 12.38 5.17 14.98
C SER A 312 11.62 6.08 15.95
N ARG A 313 11.94 5.97 17.24
CA ARG A 313 11.31 6.80 18.26
C ARG A 313 11.56 8.28 17.98
N GLU A 314 12.72 8.61 17.43
CA GLU A 314 13.14 9.94 17.03
C GLU A 314 12.26 10.48 15.90
N ALA A 315 12.01 9.68 14.86
CA ALA A 315 11.15 10.06 13.74
C ALA A 315 9.70 10.26 14.19
N ILE A 316 9.14 9.33 14.97
CA ILE A 316 7.79 9.42 15.52
C ILE A 316 7.63 10.69 16.39
N THR A 317 8.61 10.97 17.25
CA THR A 317 8.61 12.16 18.13
C THR A 317 8.73 13.45 17.31
N SER A 318 9.60 13.47 16.31
CA SER A 318 9.79 14.60 15.40
C SER A 318 8.50 14.92 14.64
N ALA A 319 7.84 13.91 14.07
CA ALA A 319 6.60 14.09 13.31
C ALA A 319 5.47 14.72 14.16
N GLY A 320 5.27 14.23 15.38
CA GLY A 320 4.30 14.81 16.32
C GLY A 320 4.67 16.22 16.76
N SER A 321 5.96 16.50 16.98
CA SER A 321 6.48 17.82 17.35
C SER A 321 6.29 18.86 16.25
N ILE A 322 6.63 18.53 15.00
CA ILE A 322 6.41 19.37 13.82
C ILE A 322 4.92 19.72 13.70
N THR A 323 4.05 18.71 13.82
CA THR A 323 2.60 18.89 13.75
C THR A 323 2.06 19.80 14.86
N THR A 324 2.47 19.57 16.10
CA THR A 324 2.08 20.41 17.24
C THR A 324 2.53 21.86 17.05
N ARG A 325 3.73 22.08 16.49
CA ARG A 325 4.24 23.42 16.20
C ARG A 325 3.49 24.10 15.07
N LEU A 326 3.13 23.38 14.01
CA LEU A 326 2.29 23.91 12.93
C LEU A 326 0.99 24.46 13.52
N LEU A 327 0.28 23.64 14.29
CA LEU A 327 -1.01 23.99 14.89
C LEU A 327 -0.88 25.06 15.99
N GLY A 328 0.25 25.10 16.71
CA GLY A 328 0.54 26.16 17.66
C GLY A 328 0.89 27.51 17.01
N ASN A 329 1.50 27.49 15.82
CA ASN A 329 1.85 28.69 15.06
C ASN A 329 0.66 29.28 14.30
N PHE A 330 -0.30 28.45 13.88
CA PHE A 330 -1.48 28.82 13.13
C PHE A 330 -2.71 28.34 13.89
N GLN A 331 -3.25 29.20 14.76
CA GLN A 331 -4.29 28.82 15.72
C GLN A 331 -5.69 28.74 15.12
N ASN A 332 -5.89 29.27 13.91
CA ASN A 332 -7.17 29.29 13.20
C ASN A 332 -7.38 28.06 12.30
N ILE A 333 -6.57 27.01 12.45
CA ILE A 333 -6.70 25.78 11.64
C ILE A 333 -7.95 25.01 12.09
N GLU A 334 -8.84 24.78 11.13
CA GLU A 334 -10.10 24.05 11.31
C GLU A 334 -10.05 22.66 10.68
N HIS A 335 -9.31 22.54 9.56
CA HIS A 335 -9.18 21.30 8.80
C HIS A 335 -7.72 20.89 8.65
N VAL A 336 -7.40 19.62 8.91
CA VAL A 336 -6.06 19.06 8.67
C VAL A 336 -6.10 17.91 7.68
N PHE A 337 -5.30 18.00 6.62
CA PHE A 337 -5.09 16.92 5.66
C PHE A 337 -3.70 16.31 5.86
N ILE A 338 -3.65 15.01 6.08
CA ILE A 338 -2.39 14.25 6.08
C ILE A 338 -2.31 13.58 4.73
N VAL A 339 -1.42 14.04 3.86
CA VAL A 339 -1.42 13.71 2.43
C VAL A 339 -0.16 12.92 2.11
N GLY A 340 -0.32 11.85 1.34
CA GLY A 340 0.83 11.09 0.89
C GLY A 340 0.49 9.90 0.04
N VAL A 341 1.47 9.02 -0.13
CA VAL A 341 1.30 7.73 -0.79
C VAL A 341 0.91 6.65 0.22
N GLY A 342 0.25 5.60 -0.25
CA GLY A 342 -0.10 4.42 0.53
C GLY A 342 -0.11 3.17 -0.33
N GLY A 343 -0.17 2.01 0.33
CA GLY A 343 -0.27 0.71 -0.30
C GLY A 343 -1.68 0.16 -0.20
N ALA A 344 -2.29 -0.23 -1.32
CA ALA A 344 -3.61 -0.83 -1.32
C ALA A 344 -3.57 -2.22 -0.67
N VAL A 345 -4.57 -2.53 0.17
CA VAL A 345 -4.76 -3.89 0.68
C VAL A 345 -5.37 -4.74 -0.44
N PRO A 346 -4.73 -5.82 -0.89
CA PRO A 346 -5.27 -6.65 -1.96
C PRO A 346 -6.56 -7.37 -1.61
N HIS A 347 -7.58 -7.26 -2.48
CA HIS A 347 -8.84 -7.99 -2.34
C HIS A 347 -9.10 -8.90 -3.55
N PHE A 348 -8.46 -10.08 -3.60
CA PHE A 348 -8.50 -10.98 -4.77
C PHE A 348 -9.89 -11.50 -5.18
N THR A 349 -10.86 -11.43 -4.27
CA THR A 349 -12.21 -12.00 -4.44
C THR A 349 -13.30 -10.93 -4.47
N ASP A 350 -12.94 -9.66 -4.29
CA ASP A 350 -13.90 -8.56 -4.19
C ASP A 350 -13.40 -7.32 -4.94
N ALA A 351 -13.90 -7.17 -6.17
CA ALA A 351 -13.61 -6.03 -7.04
C ALA A 351 -14.04 -4.68 -6.44
N SER A 352 -15.03 -4.65 -5.55
CA SER A 352 -15.54 -3.40 -4.97
C SER A 352 -14.66 -2.83 -3.86
N LEU A 353 -13.84 -3.69 -3.25
CA LEU A 353 -12.89 -3.33 -2.21
C LEU A 353 -11.48 -3.10 -2.77
N HIS A 354 -11.12 -3.78 -3.86
CA HIS A 354 -9.80 -3.73 -4.48
C HIS A 354 -9.49 -2.36 -5.10
N ALA A 355 -8.51 -1.66 -4.53
CA ALA A 355 -7.92 -0.45 -5.12
C ALA A 355 -6.69 -0.82 -5.96
N ARG A 356 -6.42 -0.02 -7.00
CA ARG A 356 -5.30 -0.18 -7.94
C ARG A 356 -4.31 0.98 -7.84
N LEU A 357 -3.14 0.82 -8.43
CA LEU A 357 -2.15 1.90 -8.48
C LEU A 357 -2.73 3.12 -9.24
N GLY A 358 -2.48 4.32 -8.71
CA GLY A 358 -3.05 5.57 -9.22
C GLY A 358 -4.46 5.92 -8.70
N ASP A 359 -5.13 5.00 -8.00
CA ASP A 359 -6.35 5.30 -7.25
C ASP A 359 -6.04 6.16 -6.01
N VAL A 360 -7.07 6.78 -5.43
CA VAL A 360 -6.94 7.51 -4.16
C VAL A 360 -7.90 6.97 -3.13
N ILE A 361 -7.38 6.80 -1.92
CA ILE A 361 -8.16 6.44 -0.74
C ILE A 361 -8.22 7.63 0.20
N VAL A 362 -9.44 8.00 0.56
CA VAL A 362 -9.74 8.99 1.59
C VAL A 362 -10.18 8.23 2.84
N SER A 363 -9.51 8.50 3.96
CA SER A 363 -9.82 7.88 5.24
C SER A 363 -11.27 8.13 5.64
N ALA A 364 -12.00 7.09 6.00
CA ALA A 364 -13.38 7.19 6.48
C ALA A 364 -13.65 6.16 7.58
N SER A 365 -14.58 6.45 8.50
CA SER A 365 -14.95 5.57 9.62
C SER A 365 -15.66 4.28 9.18
N ARG A 366 -14.91 3.32 8.62
CA ARG A 366 -15.41 2.06 8.05
C ARG A 366 -14.48 0.86 8.33
N PRO A 367 -14.26 0.43 9.59
CA PRO A 367 -14.98 0.83 10.81
C PRO A 367 -14.42 2.05 11.54
N HIS A 368 -13.13 2.33 11.39
CA HIS A 368 -12.45 3.51 11.96
C HIS A 368 -11.79 4.31 10.85
N GLN A 369 -11.53 5.60 11.07
CA GLN A 369 -10.91 6.42 10.04
C GLN A 369 -9.41 6.09 9.88
N TYR A 370 -8.71 5.91 10.99
CA TYR A 370 -7.32 5.47 11.00
C TYR A 370 -7.05 4.48 12.14
N VAL A 371 -6.33 3.39 11.86
CA VAL A 371 -5.97 2.37 12.86
C VAL A 371 -4.46 2.17 12.86
N TYR A 372 -3.84 2.29 14.03
CA TYR A 372 -2.41 2.06 14.20
C TYR A 372 -2.14 0.91 15.17
N ALA A 373 -1.47 -0.16 14.70
CA ALA A 373 -0.98 -1.23 15.56
C ALA A 373 0.42 -0.90 16.09
N HIS A 374 0.52 -0.67 17.39
CA HIS A 374 1.79 -0.38 18.05
C HIS A 374 2.47 -1.63 18.60
N ASP A 375 1.70 -2.70 18.83
CA ASP A 375 2.23 -3.96 19.34
C ASP A 375 1.42 -5.18 18.90
N LEU A 376 1.98 -6.38 19.14
CA LEU A 376 1.30 -7.66 18.98
C LEU A 376 0.87 -8.21 20.35
N LEU A 377 -0.30 -8.82 20.41
CA LEU A 377 -0.79 -9.52 21.59
C LEU A 377 -0.48 -11.01 21.47
N PHE A 378 0.03 -11.61 22.54
CA PHE A 378 0.42 -13.03 22.57
C PHE A 378 -0.32 -13.80 23.64
N ASP A 379 -0.68 -15.04 23.33
CA ASP A 379 -1.08 -16.02 24.34
C ASP A 379 0.13 -16.37 25.20
N ARG A 380 0.00 -16.24 26.52
CA ARG A 380 1.12 -16.44 27.46
C ARG A 380 1.61 -17.88 27.55
N MET A 381 0.77 -18.86 27.18
CA MET A 381 1.07 -20.28 27.28
C MET A 381 1.60 -20.84 25.97
N THR A 382 1.02 -20.42 24.84
CA THR A 382 1.39 -20.94 23.51
C THR A 382 2.36 -20.05 22.76
N GLU A 383 2.59 -18.82 23.23
CA GLU A 383 3.38 -17.77 22.56
C GLU A 383 2.86 -17.43 21.16
N GLN A 384 1.62 -17.81 20.84
CA GLN A 384 0.98 -17.49 19.57
C GLN A 384 0.42 -16.08 19.57
N ILE A 385 0.48 -15.42 18.40
CA ILE A 385 -0.16 -14.13 18.19
C ILE A 385 -1.68 -14.33 18.30
N THR A 386 -2.31 -13.55 19.17
CA THR A 386 -3.76 -13.57 19.43
C THR A 386 -4.46 -12.31 18.92
N GLY A 387 -3.71 -11.27 18.59
CA GLY A 387 -4.25 -10.02 18.07
C GLY A 387 -3.22 -8.90 18.06
N PHE A 388 -3.72 -7.67 18.02
CA PHE A 388 -2.94 -6.45 17.88
C PHE A 388 -3.29 -5.49 19.00
N ASP A 389 -2.28 -4.85 19.58
CA ASP A 389 -2.49 -3.69 20.44
C ASP A 389 -2.58 -2.46 19.54
N VAL A 390 -3.78 -1.86 19.48
CA VAL A 390 -4.13 -0.85 18.49
C VAL A 390 -4.60 0.44 19.11
N ARG A 391 -4.41 1.52 18.37
CA ARG A 391 -5.11 2.78 18.58
C ARG A 391 -6.03 3.05 17.38
N ASN A 392 -7.28 3.32 17.68
CA ASN A 392 -8.30 3.67 16.69
C ASN A 392 -8.55 5.18 16.76
N TRP A 393 -8.59 5.81 15.60
CA TRP A 393 -8.79 7.24 15.45
C TRP A 393 -9.96 7.52 14.52
N ASP A 394 -10.80 8.48 14.93
CA ASP A 394 -11.94 8.97 14.16
C ASP A 394 -12.04 10.48 14.32
N SER A 395 -12.25 11.20 13.22
CA SER A 395 -12.60 12.62 13.26
C SER A 395 -14.01 12.80 13.84
N GLU A 396 -14.20 13.86 14.62
CA GLU A 396 -15.53 14.24 15.13
C GLU A 396 -16.38 14.85 14.01
N ASP A 397 -15.77 15.67 13.16
CA ASP A 397 -16.43 16.30 12.01
C ASP A 397 -16.23 15.48 10.73
N LYS A 398 -17.35 15.02 10.17
CA LYS A 398 -17.42 14.17 8.97
C LYS A 398 -17.60 14.95 7.67
N VAL A 399 -17.38 16.28 7.67
CA VAL A 399 -17.54 17.11 6.47
C VAL A 399 -16.71 16.62 5.28
N ILE A 400 -15.44 16.21 5.52
CA ILE A 400 -14.56 15.70 4.47
C ILE A 400 -15.11 14.38 3.89
N GLU A 401 -15.50 13.42 4.74
CA GLU A 401 -16.08 12.15 4.31
C GLU A 401 -17.35 12.37 3.48
N LYS A 402 -18.23 13.29 3.91
CA LYS A 402 -19.48 13.63 3.22
C LYS A 402 -19.25 14.28 1.85
N ILE A 403 -18.23 15.14 1.71
CA ILE A 403 -17.86 15.75 0.42
C ILE A 403 -17.50 14.65 -0.58
N VAL A 404 -16.71 13.67 -0.16
CA VAL A 404 -16.28 12.58 -1.05
C VAL A 404 -17.44 11.63 -1.35
N GLU A 405 -18.22 11.24 -0.33
CA GLU A 405 -19.35 10.32 -0.48
C GLU A 405 -20.44 10.86 -1.41
N SER A 406 -20.71 12.17 -1.36
CA SER A 406 -21.72 12.82 -2.19
C SER A 406 -21.18 13.38 -3.52
N GLY A 407 -19.86 13.33 -3.73
CA GLY A 407 -19.19 14.00 -4.85
C GLY A 407 -19.49 13.41 -6.23
N GLY A 408 -19.79 12.12 -6.31
CA GLY A 408 -20.15 11.41 -7.55
C GLY A 408 -19.16 11.66 -8.71
N GLN A 409 -19.68 11.63 -9.93
CA GLN A 409 -18.87 11.82 -11.15
C GLN A 409 -18.25 13.22 -11.24
N GLU A 410 -18.94 14.26 -10.75
CA GLU A 410 -18.42 15.64 -10.77
C GLU A 410 -17.10 15.76 -9.99
N LEU A 411 -17.01 15.08 -8.83
CA LEU A 411 -15.77 15.05 -8.05
C LEU A 411 -14.67 14.28 -8.78
N VAL A 412 -14.99 13.16 -9.43
CA VAL A 412 -14.03 12.39 -10.24
C VAL A 412 -13.46 13.24 -11.37
N ASP A 413 -14.33 13.94 -12.12
CA ASP A 413 -13.93 14.79 -13.24
C ASP A 413 -13.04 15.95 -12.76
N SER A 414 -13.43 16.61 -11.66
CA SER A 414 -12.66 17.70 -11.04
C SER A 414 -11.30 17.21 -10.53
N TRP A 415 -11.26 16.02 -9.92
CA TRP A 415 -10.04 15.40 -9.43
C TRP A 415 -9.07 15.06 -10.57
N ASN A 416 -9.58 14.50 -11.66
CA ASN A 416 -8.77 14.23 -12.85
C ASN A 416 -8.22 15.53 -13.46
N ALA A 417 -9.04 16.57 -13.59
CA ALA A 417 -8.60 17.86 -14.10
C ALA A 417 -7.53 18.51 -13.20
N ALA A 418 -7.71 18.49 -11.88
CA ALA A 418 -6.74 19.02 -10.92
C ALA A 418 -5.41 18.24 -10.95
N THR A 419 -5.48 16.91 -11.10
CA THR A 419 -4.30 16.05 -11.27
C THR A 419 -3.53 16.44 -12.52
N GLU A 420 -4.21 16.54 -13.67
CA GLU A 420 -3.56 16.90 -14.94
C GLU A 420 -2.93 18.29 -14.91
N GLU A 421 -3.60 19.27 -14.28
CA GLU A 421 -3.05 20.60 -14.09
C GLU A 421 -1.77 20.58 -13.25
N ALA A 422 -1.78 19.86 -12.12
CA ALA A 422 -0.60 19.69 -11.27
C ALA A 422 0.54 19.02 -12.04
N ILE A 423 0.28 17.93 -12.78
CA ILE A 423 1.29 17.25 -13.59
C ILE A 423 1.88 18.24 -14.62
N ARG A 424 1.06 19.01 -15.33
CA ARG A 424 1.55 20.01 -16.29
C ARG A 424 2.49 21.03 -15.64
N SER A 425 2.11 21.56 -14.48
CA SER A 425 2.91 22.53 -13.71
C SER A 425 4.23 21.93 -13.22
N LEU A 426 4.19 20.70 -12.69
CA LEU A 426 5.35 19.98 -12.19
C LEU A 426 6.33 19.61 -13.30
N THR A 427 5.85 19.03 -14.40
CA THR A 427 6.69 18.67 -15.56
C THR A 427 7.32 19.89 -16.24
N ALA A 428 6.68 21.08 -16.17
CA ALA A 428 7.25 22.30 -16.72
C ALA A 428 8.36 22.91 -15.85
N SER A 429 8.40 22.58 -14.55
CA SER A 429 9.27 23.24 -13.56
C SER A 429 10.44 22.38 -13.08
N ALA A 430 10.40 21.07 -13.28
CA ALA A 430 11.44 20.14 -12.81
C ALA A 430 11.62 18.96 -13.79
N ALA A 431 12.88 18.60 -14.07
CA ALA A 431 13.24 17.50 -14.98
C ALA A 431 13.70 16.21 -14.26
N ASP A 432 13.75 16.21 -12.92
CA ASP A 432 14.29 15.11 -12.11
C ASP A 432 13.23 14.07 -11.67
N VAL A 433 11.94 14.35 -11.85
CA VAL A 433 10.83 13.46 -11.45
C VAL A 433 9.83 13.26 -12.59
N GLU A 434 9.49 12.01 -12.87
CA GLU A 434 8.40 11.66 -13.80
C GLU A 434 7.06 11.62 -13.05
N TRP A 435 6.15 12.52 -13.42
CA TRP A 435 4.88 12.73 -12.70
C TRP A 435 3.68 12.04 -13.38
N LYS A 436 3.82 11.64 -14.64
CA LYS A 436 2.77 10.93 -15.37
C LYS A 436 2.62 9.52 -14.83
N ALA A 437 1.44 8.96 -15.06
CA ALA A 437 1.18 7.56 -14.74
C ALA A 437 2.19 6.68 -15.48
N PRO A 438 2.87 5.75 -14.78
CA PRO A 438 3.60 4.67 -15.43
C PRO A 438 2.68 3.83 -16.34
N PRO A 439 3.24 3.02 -17.26
CA PRO A 439 2.45 2.13 -18.10
C PRO A 439 1.57 1.19 -17.25
N GLU A 440 0.35 0.91 -17.70
CA GLU A 440 -0.58 0.01 -16.97
C GLU A 440 -0.01 -1.38 -16.72
N SER A 441 0.92 -1.86 -17.57
CA SER A 441 1.64 -3.12 -17.37
C SER A 441 2.52 -3.16 -16.11
N THR A 442 2.76 -2.01 -15.48
CA THR A 442 3.51 -1.88 -14.22
C THR A 442 2.62 -1.87 -12.99
N ASP A 443 1.29 -1.79 -13.16
CA ASP A 443 0.32 -2.08 -12.11
C ASP A 443 0.17 -3.61 -12.01
N VAL A 444 1.02 -4.21 -11.18
CA VAL A 444 1.10 -5.66 -11.03
C VAL A 444 0.67 -6.06 -9.63
N LEU A 445 -0.41 -6.82 -9.53
CA LEU A 445 -0.83 -7.43 -8.27
C LEU A 445 -0.02 -8.70 -8.01
N ALA A 446 1.10 -8.54 -7.32
CA ALA A 446 2.00 -9.60 -6.93
C ALA A 446 1.79 -10.04 -5.48
N MET A 447 2.06 -11.31 -5.19
CA MET A 447 2.05 -11.85 -3.84
C MET A 447 3.21 -12.83 -3.65
N ALA A 448 4.02 -12.59 -2.61
CA ALA A 448 5.05 -13.53 -2.18
C ALA A 448 4.38 -14.80 -1.60
N VAL A 449 4.82 -15.97 -2.05
CA VAL A 449 4.25 -17.26 -1.62
C VAL A 449 5.24 -18.15 -0.86
N SER A 450 6.53 -17.87 -1.01
CA SER A 450 7.64 -18.48 -0.29
C SER A 450 8.91 -17.72 -0.65
N LYS A 451 9.97 -17.82 0.15
CA LYS A 451 11.29 -17.23 -0.17
C LYS A 451 11.69 -17.35 -1.65
N GLY A 452 11.72 -16.20 -2.33
CA GLY A 452 12.14 -16.07 -3.73
C GLY A 452 11.08 -16.43 -4.79
N ASN A 453 9.85 -16.79 -4.40
CA ASN A 453 8.76 -17.07 -5.34
C ASN A 453 7.61 -16.08 -5.16
N VAL A 454 7.21 -15.49 -6.28
CA VAL A 454 6.08 -14.56 -6.38
C VAL A 454 5.07 -15.14 -7.36
N VAL A 455 3.79 -14.96 -7.05
CA VAL A 455 2.70 -15.19 -7.99
C VAL A 455 2.08 -13.86 -8.41
N VAL A 456 1.60 -13.79 -9.63
CA VAL A 456 0.89 -12.61 -10.15
C VAL A 456 -0.57 -12.96 -10.35
N MET A 457 -1.45 -12.08 -9.87
CA MET A 457 -2.89 -12.20 -10.03
C MET A 457 -3.38 -11.11 -10.97
N PRO A 458 -4.38 -11.37 -11.83
CA PRO A 458 -5.10 -10.31 -12.49
C PRO A 458 -5.88 -9.50 -11.45
N HIS A 459 -6.10 -8.22 -11.74
CA HIS A 459 -6.95 -7.39 -10.91
C HIS A 459 -8.39 -7.90 -10.97
N PRO A 460 -9.10 -8.03 -9.83
CA PRO A 460 -10.50 -8.45 -9.80
C PRO A 460 -11.42 -7.43 -10.50
N ASN A 461 -10.98 -6.18 -10.64
CA ASN A 461 -11.62 -5.10 -11.37
C ASN A 461 -10.87 -4.74 -12.66
N GLU A 462 -10.28 -5.74 -13.36
CA GLU A 462 -9.58 -5.52 -14.64
C GLU A 462 -10.45 -4.84 -15.71
N ASN A 463 -11.77 -5.10 -15.69
CA ASN A 463 -12.72 -4.56 -16.66
C ASN A 463 -13.31 -3.19 -16.25
N ARG A 464 -12.71 -2.48 -15.29
CA ARG A 464 -13.24 -1.17 -14.84
C ARG A 464 -13.23 -0.15 -15.98
N GLU A 465 -14.35 0.54 -16.16
CA GLU A 465 -14.49 1.63 -17.13
C GLU A 465 -14.28 2.97 -16.41
N GLY A 466 -13.40 3.85 -16.91
CA GLY A 466 -13.23 5.21 -16.35
C GLY A 466 -11.88 5.52 -15.68
N GLY A 467 -10.92 4.58 -15.72
CA GLY A 467 -9.56 4.82 -15.20
C GLY A 467 -9.48 4.70 -13.68
N SER A 468 -8.72 5.58 -13.04
CA SER A 468 -8.47 5.55 -11.59
C SER A 468 -9.69 5.99 -10.77
N GLU A 469 -9.91 5.34 -9.64
CA GLU A 469 -11.11 5.49 -8.80
C GLU A 469 -10.83 6.19 -7.46
N ILE A 470 -11.90 6.72 -6.85
CA ILE A 470 -11.89 7.30 -5.50
C ILE A 470 -12.51 6.28 -4.55
N HIS A 471 -11.82 5.99 -3.45
CA HIS A 471 -12.32 5.09 -2.43
C HIS A 471 -12.43 5.77 -1.06
N LEU A 472 -13.45 5.39 -0.31
CA LEU A 472 -13.57 5.63 1.12
C LEU A 472 -13.28 4.34 1.88
N GLY A 473 -12.47 4.42 2.92
CA GLY A 473 -12.18 3.27 3.78
C GLY A 473 -11.21 3.58 4.90
N THR A 474 -11.02 2.60 5.79
CA THR A 474 -10.05 2.71 6.87
C THR A 474 -8.64 2.71 6.33
N VAL A 475 -7.83 3.69 6.77
CA VAL A 475 -6.38 3.67 6.55
C VAL A 475 -5.73 2.99 7.76
N GLY A 476 -4.75 2.13 7.53
CA GLY A 476 -4.05 1.39 8.58
C GLY A 476 -2.57 1.67 8.57
N ALA A 477 -1.92 1.44 9.71
CA ALA A 477 -0.47 1.27 9.75
C ALA A 477 -0.08 0.44 10.97
N MET A 478 1.16 -0.03 10.96
CA MET A 478 1.72 -0.78 12.07
C MET A 478 3.19 -0.41 12.23
N SER A 479 3.67 -0.46 13.47
CA SER A 479 5.11 -0.40 13.74
C SER A 479 5.82 -1.52 12.99
N ALA A 480 7.09 -1.33 12.61
CA ALA A 480 7.90 -2.35 11.94
C ALA A 480 8.00 -3.72 12.65
N MET A 481 7.53 -3.87 13.90
CA MET A 481 7.55 -5.13 14.66
C MET A 481 8.93 -5.79 14.79
N LYS A 482 10.03 -5.04 14.58
CA LYS A 482 11.42 -5.54 14.56
C LYS A 482 11.79 -6.35 15.81
N LYS A 483 11.25 -5.97 16.98
CA LYS A 483 11.48 -6.68 18.25
C LYS A 483 10.99 -8.14 18.24
N TYR A 484 10.05 -8.49 17.36
CA TYR A 484 9.50 -9.83 17.25
C TYR A 484 10.11 -10.67 16.15
N GLU A 485 10.98 -10.12 15.28
CA GLU A 485 11.61 -10.85 14.17
C GLU A 485 12.14 -12.22 14.63
N LYS A 486 12.89 -12.29 15.74
CA LYS A 486 13.41 -13.56 16.27
C LYS A 486 12.35 -14.52 16.81
N THR A 487 11.24 -13.99 17.34
CA THR A 487 10.17 -14.77 17.98
C THR A 487 9.21 -15.36 16.95
N ILE A 488 8.95 -14.62 15.86
CA ILE A 488 8.07 -15.04 14.76
C ILE A 488 8.79 -15.85 13.68
N GLY A 489 9.97 -16.40 13.99
CA GLY A 489 10.74 -17.25 13.08
C GLY A 489 11.65 -16.52 12.10
N GLY A 490 11.74 -15.18 12.16
CA GLY A 490 12.69 -14.38 11.38
C GLY A 490 12.45 -14.36 9.87
N GLU A 491 11.37 -14.97 9.40
CA GLU A 491 11.04 -15.06 7.98
C GLU A 491 10.09 -13.91 7.58
N GLU A 492 10.46 -13.13 6.57
CA GLU A 492 9.69 -11.98 6.05
C GLU A 492 8.27 -12.37 5.61
N ASP A 493 8.10 -13.61 5.12
CA ASP A 493 6.81 -14.24 4.82
C ASP A 493 5.84 -14.18 6.02
N THR A 494 6.36 -14.17 7.26
CA THR A 494 5.56 -14.08 8.49
C THR A 494 5.10 -12.65 8.76
N LEU A 495 5.91 -11.63 8.46
CA LEU A 495 5.50 -10.23 8.65
C LEU A 495 4.44 -9.81 7.62
N GLY A 496 4.54 -10.31 6.38
CA GLY A 496 3.49 -10.17 5.37
C GLY A 496 2.15 -10.74 5.85
N GLN A 497 2.16 -11.95 6.40
CA GLN A 497 0.95 -12.58 6.98
C GLN A 497 0.39 -11.80 8.17
N ILE A 498 1.25 -11.22 9.02
CA ILE A 498 0.82 -10.38 10.14
C ILE A 498 0.14 -9.08 9.63
N ARG A 499 0.70 -8.43 8.61
CA ARG A 499 0.11 -7.23 7.98
C ARG A 499 -1.27 -7.51 7.41
N GLU A 500 -1.43 -8.65 6.77
CA GLU A 500 -2.72 -9.06 6.20
C GLU A 500 -3.73 -9.42 7.27
N SER A 501 -3.31 -10.17 8.29
CA SER A 501 -4.18 -10.48 9.43
C SER A 501 -4.64 -9.20 10.13
N PHE A 502 -3.76 -8.19 10.25
CA PHE A 502 -4.13 -6.86 10.72
C PHE A 502 -5.15 -6.19 9.78
N ALA A 503 -4.87 -6.18 8.47
CA ALA A 503 -5.74 -5.55 7.49
C ALA A 503 -7.16 -6.16 7.51
N GLU A 504 -7.26 -7.49 7.55
CA GLU A 504 -8.52 -8.20 7.66
C GLU A 504 -9.23 -7.91 8.99
N SER A 505 -8.51 -7.93 10.11
CA SER A 505 -9.10 -7.76 11.46
C SER A 505 -9.74 -6.39 11.66
N PHE A 506 -9.22 -5.37 10.97
CA PHE A 506 -9.64 -3.98 11.16
C PHE A 506 -10.28 -3.36 9.90
N GLY A 507 -10.54 -4.15 8.85
CA GLY A 507 -11.16 -3.65 7.62
C GLY A 507 -10.33 -2.59 6.91
N ILE A 508 -9.00 -2.72 6.96
CA ILE A 508 -8.08 -1.75 6.36
C ILE A 508 -8.17 -1.82 4.85
N ARG A 509 -8.29 -0.66 4.19
CA ARG A 509 -8.36 -0.52 2.74
C ARG A 509 -7.02 -0.17 2.10
N CYS A 510 -6.23 0.68 2.77
CA CYS A 510 -4.81 0.85 2.46
C CYS A 510 -3.99 0.99 3.73
N MET A 511 -2.72 0.63 3.63
CA MET A 511 -1.72 0.84 4.66
C MET A 511 -0.83 2.03 4.30
N ASP A 512 -0.31 2.73 5.30
CA ASP A 512 0.71 3.76 5.14
C ASP A 512 1.89 3.56 6.09
N ALA A 513 2.84 4.49 6.05
CA ALA A 513 4.09 4.45 6.81
C ALA A 513 3.93 4.72 8.33
N GLY A 514 2.72 5.03 8.82
CA GLY A 514 2.50 5.33 10.24
C GLY A 514 2.52 6.81 10.58
N PHE A 515 1.37 7.35 10.96
CA PHE A 515 1.13 8.75 11.30
C PHE A 515 0.42 8.90 12.66
N ASP A 516 0.50 7.90 13.53
CA ASP A 516 -0.16 7.90 14.84
C ASP A 516 0.20 9.12 15.70
N SER A 517 1.48 9.52 15.73
CA SER A 517 1.89 10.72 16.47
C SER A 517 1.42 12.03 15.82
N VAL A 518 1.26 12.05 14.49
CA VAL A 518 0.72 13.19 13.74
C VAL A 518 -0.77 13.33 14.04
N VAL A 519 -1.54 12.24 13.91
CA VAL A 519 -2.97 12.23 14.24
C VAL A 519 -3.18 12.57 15.72
N GLY A 520 -2.35 12.02 16.61
CA GLY A 520 -2.38 12.36 18.04
C GLY A 520 -2.13 13.84 18.32
N ALA A 521 -1.22 14.49 17.57
CA ALA A 521 -0.97 15.93 17.68
C ALA A 521 -2.14 16.76 17.12
N VAL A 522 -2.78 16.32 16.03
CA VAL A 522 -3.98 16.96 15.45
C VAL A 522 -5.14 16.94 16.44
N VAL A 523 -5.47 15.75 16.96
CA VAL A 523 -6.55 15.57 17.93
C VAL A 523 -6.22 16.27 19.25
N GLY A 524 -4.98 16.17 19.73
CA GLY A 524 -4.51 16.85 20.93
C GLY A 524 -4.56 18.38 20.84
N SER A 525 -4.48 18.93 19.61
CA SER A 525 -4.64 20.36 19.33
C SER A 525 -6.11 20.76 19.10
N CYS A 526 -7.06 19.87 19.40
CA CYS A 526 -8.51 20.09 19.29
C CYS A 526 -9.03 20.36 17.86
N VAL A 527 -8.30 19.92 16.83
CA VAL A 527 -8.80 19.97 15.45
C VAL A 527 -9.76 18.81 15.22
N ARG A 528 -11.02 19.14 14.92
CA ARG A 528 -12.12 18.16 14.81
C ARG A 528 -12.33 17.58 13.42
N SER A 529 -11.94 18.33 12.38
CA SER A 529 -12.03 17.90 10.99
C SER A 529 -10.64 17.54 10.47
N TRP A 530 -10.40 16.27 10.18
CA TRP A 530 -9.14 15.85 9.57
C TRP A 530 -9.35 14.59 8.72
N ALA A 531 -8.45 14.36 7.76
CA ALA A 531 -8.45 13.14 6.96
C ALA A 531 -7.04 12.77 6.48
N LEU A 532 -6.80 11.46 6.35
CA LEU A 532 -5.68 10.94 5.58
C LEU A 532 -6.13 10.77 4.13
N ILE A 533 -5.32 11.25 3.19
CA ILE A 533 -5.54 11.08 1.75
C ILE A 533 -4.31 10.38 1.19
N ARG A 534 -4.53 9.19 0.61
CA ARG A 534 -3.48 8.28 0.16
C ARG A 534 -3.65 8.00 -1.33
N GLY A 535 -2.68 8.43 -2.13
CA GLY A 535 -2.55 7.95 -3.50
C GLY A 535 -1.88 6.58 -3.47
N ILE A 536 -2.42 5.62 -4.20
CA ILE A 536 -1.93 4.25 -4.17
C ILE A 536 -0.72 4.11 -5.08
N SER A 537 0.44 3.75 -4.51
CA SER A 537 1.70 3.54 -5.23
C SER A 537 2.20 2.09 -5.19
N ASP A 538 1.71 1.27 -4.26
CA ASP A 538 1.99 -0.17 -4.21
C ASP A 538 0.84 -0.96 -3.55
N TYR A 539 1.10 -2.23 -3.23
CA TYR A 539 0.21 -3.12 -2.49
C TYR A 539 0.76 -3.45 -1.09
N HIS A 540 1.60 -2.56 -0.54
CA HIS A 540 2.25 -2.70 0.77
C HIS A 540 1.92 -1.50 1.67
N TYR A 541 2.77 -0.47 1.70
CA TYR A 541 2.59 0.71 2.57
C TYR A 541 2.97 2.03 1.85
N GLY A 542 3.03 2.00 0.52
CA GLY A 542 3.30 3.13 -0.36
C GLY A 542 4.78 3.41 -0.63
N GLN A 543 5.68 2.69 0.04
CA GLN A 543 7.13 2.92 -0.01
C GLN A 543 7.95 1.66 -0.30
N SER A 544 7.35 0.64 -0.92
CA SER A 544 8.09 -0.49 -1.46
C SER A 544 8.96 -0.07 -2.66
N ARG A 545 10.02 -0.84 -2.93
CA ARG A 545 10.91 -0.59 -4.08
C ARG A 545 10.14 -0.70 -5.40
N ALA A 546 9.31 -1.72 -5.55
CA ALA A 546 8.42 -1.89 -6.70
C ALA A 546 7.47 -0.69 -6.89
N GLY A 547 7.00 -0.07 -5.81
CA GLY A 547 6.11 1.09 -5.85
C GLY A 547 6.78 2.42 -6.19
N LYS A 548 8.11 2.51 -6.17
CA LYS A 548 8.85 3.77 -6.30
C LYS A 548 8.52 4.51 -7.61
N ILE A 549 8.36 3.78 -8.71
CA ILE A 549 7.98 4.34 -10.02
C ILE A 549 6.58 4.98 -10.02
N TRP A 550 5.69 4.58 -9.11
CA TRP A 550 4.32 5.10 -8.99
C TRP A 550 4.20 6.23 -7.97
N GLN A 551 5.17 6.42 -7.07
CA GLN A 551 5.06 7.36 -5.94
C GLN A 551 4.77 8.79 -6.37
N ALA A 552 5.47 9.30 -7.39
CA ALA A 552 5.27 10.67 -7.87
C ALA A 552 3.85 10.86 -8.43
N HIS A 553 3.39 9.95 -9.28
CA HIS A 553 2.04 10.00 -9.81
C HIS A 553 0.99 9.89 -8.71
N ALA A 554 1.12 8.89 -7.82
CA ALA A 554 0.23 8.69 -6.68
C ALA A 554 0.19 9.91 -5.74
N ALA A 555 1.33 10.54 -5.48
CA ALA A 555 1.41 11.76 -4.68
C ALA A 555 0.60 12.91 -5.31
N VAL A 556 0.68 13.10 -6.63
CA VAL A 556 -0.11 14.11 -7.33
C VAL A 556 -1.60 13.78 -7.34
N ARG A 557 -1.97 12.51 -7.49
CA ARG A 557 -3.35 12.06 -7.35
C ARG A 557 -3.90 12.42 -5.96
N ALA A 558 -3.15 12.14 -4.90
CA ALA A 558 -3.53 12.48 -3.53
C ALA A 558 -3.69 13.99 -3.33
N ALA A 559 -2.72 14.78 -3.80
CA ALA A 559 -2.75 16.24 -3.71
C ALA A 559 -3.92 16.85 -4.51
N GLY A 560 -4.22 16.31 -5.70
CA GLY A 560 -5.37 16.72 -6.51
C GLY A 560 -6.70 16.50 -5.79
N MET A 561 -6.83 15.38 -5.07
CA MET A 561 -8.02 15.10 -4.25
C MET A 561 -8.15 16.10 -3.09
N VAL A 562 -7.03 16.44 -2.43
CA VAL A 562 -7.01 17.45 -1.36
C VAL A 562 -7.53 18.79 -1.88
N ARG A 563 -7.08 19.24 -3.05
CA ARG A 563 -7.58 20.46 -3.67
C ARG A 563 -9.09 20.43 -3.87
N CYS A 564 -9.61 19.36 -4.47
CA CYS A 564 -11.04 19.22 -4.75
C CYS A 564 -11.89 19.23 -3.47
N ILE A 565 -11.41 18.59 -2.41
CA ILE A 565 -12.10 18.60 -1.12
C ILE A 565 -12.07 20.00 -0.51
N ILE A 566 -10.91 20.67 -0.50
CA ILE A 566 -10.77 22.03 0.05
C ILE A 566 -11.69 23.02 -0.66
N GLU A 567 -11.77 22.97 -1.99
CA GLU A 567 -12.66 23.85 -2.76
C GLU A 567 -14.14 23.67 -2.42
N LYS A 568 -14.53 22.50 -1.92
CA LYS A 568 -15.89 22.15 -1.48
C LYS A 568 -16.12 22.32 0.03
N LEU A 569 -15.09 22.65 0.82
CA LEU A 569 -15.26 22.91 2.26
C LEU A 569 -16.14 24.16 2.48
N PRO A 570 -16.99 24.17 3.53
CA PRO A 570 -17.77 25.35 3.90
C PRO A 570 -16.87 26.55 4.09
N LYS A 571 -17.27 27.72 3.57
CA LYS A 571 -16.51 28.95 3.80
C LYS A 571 -16.55 29.28 5.29
N THR A 572 -15.39 29.63 5.83
CA THR A 572 -15.27 30.18 7.19
C THR A 572 -16.04 31.49 7.25
N GLU A 573 -16.99 31.62 8.21
CA GLU A 573 -17.81 32.83 8.41
C GLU A 573 -17.04 34.00 9.01
#